data_AF-A0A2E0UZA9-F1
#
_entry.id   AF-A0A2E0UZA9-F1
#
_cell.length_a   1.000
_cell.length_b   1.000
_cell.length_c   1.000
_cell.angle_alpha   90.00
_cell.angle_beta   90.00
_cell.angle_gamma   90.00
#
_symmetry.space_group_name_H-M   'P 1'
#
loop_
_entity.id
_entity.type
_entity.pdbx_description
1 polymer ?
#
loop_
_entity_poly.entity_id
_entity_poly.type
_entity_poly.pdbx_seq_one_letter_code
_entity_poly.pdbx_strand_id
1 'polypeptide(L)'
;MYDQKRPEPKNSDPIHPIWRGIGFALIVLAPIMGYAASVIILNANEINKWYPIPRDLIVRWQDPYILVKLIITVVISFLIFMVFQLITFVLYRLFGPSRYGVTDVPSVRYRGKKYKR
;
A
#
# COMPACT_ATOMS: atom_id res chain seq x y z
N MET A 1 -4.44 47.40 17.06
CA MET A 1 -5.37 46.32 16.65
C MET A 1 -4.53 45.12 16.25
N TYR A 2 -4.36 44.12 17.14
CA TYR A 2 -3.58 42.93 16.81
C TYR A 2 -4.49 41.90 16.13
N ASP A 3 -4.11 41.50 14.93
CA ASP A 3 -4.84 40.54 14.11
C ASP A 3 -4.57 39.11 14.62
N GLN A 4 -5.51 38.57 15.38
CA GLN A 4 -5.38 37.26 16.01
C GLN A 4 -5.69 36.16 14.99
N LYS A 5 -4.67 35.76 14.21
CA LYS A 5 -4.74 34.61 13.31
C LYS A 5 -5.14 33.35 14.10
N ARG A 6 -6.17 32.65 13.61
CA ARG A 6 -6.64 31.37 14.17
C ARG A 6 -5.49 30.35 14.08
N PRO A 7 -5.26 29.48 15.08
CA PRO A 7 -4.36 28.35 14.89
C PRO A 7 -5.00 27.43 13.85
N GLU A 8 -4.40 27.36 12.67
CA GLU A 8 -4.76 26.40 11.63
C GLU A 8 -4.52 24.99 12.20
N PRO A 9 -5.39 23.99 11.92
CA PRO A 9 -5.14 22.62 12.35
C PRO A 9 -3.75 22.21 11.88
N LYS A 10 -2.87 21.83 12.83
CA LYS A 10 -1.48 21.41 12.56
C LYS A 10 -1.51 20.47 11.35
N ASN A 11 -0.97 20.95 10.23
CA ASN A 11 -0.88 20.21 8.98
C ASN A 11 -0.30 18.84 9.30
N SER A 12 -0.93 17.79 8.76
CA SER A 12 -0.48 16.41 8.82
C SER A 12 1.04 16.36 8.73
N ASP A 13 1.70 15.86 9.79
CA ASP A 13 3.15 15.73 9.79
C ASP A 13 3.58 15.08 8.47
N PRO A 14 4.57 15.63 7.76
CA PRO A 14 4.95 15.12 6.45
C PRO A 14 5.26 13.63 6.57
N ILE A 15 4.65 12.80 5.71
CA ILE A 15 4.90 11.36 5.67
C ILE A 15 6.41 11.16 5.57
N HIS A 16 6.99 10.53 6.60
CA HIS A 16 8.43 10.46 6.73
C HIS A 16 9.03 9.74 5.51
N PRO A 17 10.05 10.32 4.84
CA PRO A 17 10.47 9.96 3.49
C PRO A 17 10.86 8.48 3.32
N ILE A 18 11.35 7.84 4.38
CA ILE A 18 11.65 6.40 4.42
C ILE A 18 10.40 5.55 4.08
N TRP A 19 9.22 5.93 4.59
CA TRP A 19 7.97 5.19 4.32
C TRP A 19 7.52 5.32 2.87
N ARG A 20 7.90 6.40 2.18
CA ARG A 20 7.65 6.56 0.74
C ARG A 20 8.58 5.65 -0.07
N GLY A 21 9.83 5.47 0.38
CA GLY A 21 10.82 4.60 -0.26
C GLY A 21 10.45 3.12 -0.22
N ILE A 22 9.96 2.62 0.93
CA ILE A 22 9.51 1.22 1.06
C ILE A 22 8.36 0.92 0.08
N GLY A 23 7.37 1.82 -0.02
CA GLY A 23 6.25 1.63 -0.94
C GLY A 23 6.70 1.56 -2.40
N PHE A 24 7.65 2.42 -2.80
CA PHE A 24 8.21 2.40 -4.15
C PHE A 24 8.95 1.09 -4.46
N ALA A 25 9.77 0.61 -3.51
CA ALA A 25 10.46 -0.67 -3.67
C ALA A 25 9.47 -1.84 -3.83
N LEU A 26 8.39 -1.84 -3.05
CA LEU A 26 7.35 -2.88 -3.14
C LEU A 26 6.58 -2.84 -4.46
N ILE A 27 6.33 -1.67 -5.04
CA ILE A 27 5.66 -1.54 -6.35
C ILE A 27 6.47 -2.22 -7.46
N VAL A 28 7.81 -2.23 -7.36
CA VAL A 28 8.68 -2.93 -8.33
C VAL A 28 8.87 -4.39 -7.96
N LEU A 29 9.05 -4.71 -6.68
CA LEU A 29 9.31 -6.07 -6.22
C LEU A 29 8.09 -6.99 -6.34
N ALA A 30 6.89 -6.49 -6.02
CA ALA A 30 5.66 -7.27 -6.06
C ALA A 30 5.31 -7.84 -7.45
N PRO A 31 5.36 -7.11 -8.57
CA PRO A 31 5.13 -7.67 -9.91
C PRO A 31 6.18 -8.71 -10.31
N ILE A 32 7.45 -8.51 -9.93
CA ILE A 32 8.52 -9.50 -10.19
C ILE A 32 8.22 -10.82 -9.49
N MET A 33 7.89 -10.76 -8.18
CA MET A 33 7.51 -11.94 -7.42
C MET A 33 6.19 -12.56 -7.90
N GLY A 34 5.21 -11.73 -8.26
CA GLY A 34 3.92 -12.19 -8.78
C GLY A 34 4.07 -12.96 -10.09
N TYR A 35 4.94 -12.51 -10.99
CA TYR A 35 5.20 -13.23 -12.23
C TYR A 35 5.84 -14.59 -11.98
N ALA A 36 6.87 -14.64 -11.13
CA ALA A 36 7.52 -15.90 -10.75
C ALA A 36 6.52 -16.88 -10.12
N ALA A 37 5.67 -16.39 -9.22
CA ALA A 37 4.60 -17.19 -8.62
C ALA A 37 3.59 -17.68 -9.67
N SER A 38 3.22 -16.86 -10.66
CA SER A 38 2.27 -17.26 -11.70
C SER A 38 2.74 -18.47 -12.52
N VAL A 39 4.03 -18.51 -12.84
CA VAL A 39 4.65 -19.63 -13.58
C VAL A 39 4.64 -20.91 -12.74
N ILE A 40 5.01 -20.80 -11.45
CA ILE A 40 5.04 -21.94 -10.53
C ILE A 40 3.64 -22.50 -10.31
N ILE A 41 2.65 -21.63 -10.08
CA ILE A 41 1.25 -22.03 -9.86
C ILE A 41 0.69 -22.74 -11.09
N LEU A 42 0.95 -22.23 -12.29
CA LEU A 42 0.46 -22.87 -13.51
C LEU A 42 1.11 -24.22 -13.76
N ASN A 43 2.42 -24.34 -13.57
CA ASN A 43 3.12 -25.63 -13.69
C ASN A 43 2.57 -26.65 -12.67
N ALA A 44 2.38 -26.23 -11.41
CA ALA A 44 1.78 -27.07 -10.39
C ALA A 44 0.33 -27.46 -10.73
N ASN A 45 -0.43 -26.58 -11.38
CA ASN A 45 -1.79 -26.85 -11.81
C ASN A 45 -1.86 -27.83 -13.00
N GLU A 46 -0.87 -27.82 -13.90
CA GLU A 46 -0.80 -28.81 -15.00
C GLU A 46 -0.59 -30.23 -14.46
N ILE A 47 0.22 -30.38 -13.41
CA ILE A 47 0.50 -31.68 -12.77
C ILE A 47 -0.70 -32.14 -11.94
N ASN A 48 -1.19 -31.28 -11.04
CA ASN A 48 -2.18 -31.66 -10.04
C ASN A 48 -3.63 -31.50 -10.50
N LYS A 49 -3.85 -30.75 -11.59
CA LYS A 49 -5.17 -30.46 -12.17
C LYS A 49 -6.17 -29.88 -11.16
N TRP A 50 -5.72 -28.95 -10.32
CA TRP A 50 -6.58 -28.32 -9.31
C TRP A 50 -7.74 -27.54 -9.92
N TYR A 51 -7.50 -26.85 -11.03
CA TYR A 51 -8.50 -26.03 -11.68
C TYR A 51 -8.40 -26.10 -13.22
N PRO A 52 -9.53 -26.35 -13.93
CA PRO A 52 -9.53 -26.34 -15.39
C PRO A 52 -9.44 -24.90 -15.92
N ILE A 53 -8.46 -24.65 -16.79
CA ILE A 53 -8.29 -23.33 -17.41
C ILE A 53 -9.36 -23.14 -18.50
N PRO A 54 -10.23 -22.13 -18.39
CA PRO A 54 -11.24 -21.86 -19.41
C PRO A 54 -10.58 -21.48 -20.74
N ARG A 55 -11.16 -21.95 -21.85
CA ARG A 55 -10.59 -21.79 -23.19
C ARG A 55 -10.60 -20.33 -23.67
N ASP A 56 -11.51 -19.51 -23.14
CA ASP A 56 -11.62 -18.09 -23.51
C ASP A 56 -10.39 -17.26 -23.08
N LEU A 57 -9.63 -17.76 -22.11
CA LEU A 57 -8.41 -17.13 -21.62
C LEU A 57 -7.14 -17.62 -22.35
N ILE A 58 -7.28 -18.54 -23.29
CA ILE A 58 -6.19 -19.08 -24.09
C ILE A 58 -6.08 -18.27 -25.38
N VAL A 59 -4.93 -17.62 -25.57
CA VAL A 59 -4.68 -16.79 -26.76
C VAL A 59 -3.75 -17.53 -27.70
N ARG A 60 -4.02 -17.44 -29.00
CA ARG A 60 -3.14 -18.00 -30.03
C ARG A 60 -1.94 -17.07 -30.27
N TRP A 61 -1.02 -17.06 -29.33
CA TRP A 61 0.27 -16.36 -29.40
C TRP A 61 1.42 -17.30 -29.02
N GLN A 62 2.65 -16.78 -28.89
CA GLN A 62 3.84 -17.56 -28.54
C GLN A 62 3.71 -18.30 -27.18
N ASP A 63 3.00 -17.71 -26.23
CA ASP A 63 2.64 -18.35 -24.95
C ASP A 63 1.10 -18.41 -24.82
N PRO A 64 0.48 -19.59 -24.93
CA PRO A 64 -0.97 -19.73 -24.87
C PRO A 64 -1.60 -19.25 -23.56
N TYR A 65 -0.85 -19.29 -22.45
CA TYR A 65 -1.34 -18.96 -21.11
C TYR A 65 -0.98 -17.54 -20.66
N ILE A 66 -0.57 -16.67 -21.57
CA ILE A 66 -0.08 -15.33 -21.23
C ILE A 66 -1.10 -14.49 -20.44
N LEU A 67 -2.39 -14.54 -20.81
CA LEU A 67 -3.45 -13.81 -20.09
C LEU A 67 -3.66 -14.37 -18.69
N VAL A 68 -3.62 -15.70 -18.54
CA VAL A 68 -3.77 -16.36 -17.25
C VAL A 68 -2.59 -16.00 -16.34
N LYS A 69 -1.36 -16.05 -16.85
CA LYS A 69 -0.14 -15.59 -16.15
C LYS A 69 -0.27 -14.15 -15.68
N LEU A 70 -0.75 -13.26 -16.55
CA LEU A 70 -0.94 -11.85 -16.24
C LEU A 70 -1.95 -11.64 -15.11
N ILE A 71 -3.12 -12.30 -15.18
CA ILE A 71 -4.16 -12.21 -14.16
C ILE A 71 -3.64 -12.71 -12.81
N ILE A 72 -3.01 -13.90 -12.79
CA ILE A 72 -2.43 -14.45 -11.56
C ILE A 72 -1.35 -13.53 -11.03
N THR A 73 -0.49 -12.97 -11.89
CA THR A 73 0.54 -12.01 -11.50
C THR A 73 -0.08 -10.81 -10.79
N VAL A 74 -1.09 -10.15 -11.39
CA VAL A 74 -1.75 -8.99 -10.78
C VAL A 74 -2.37 -9.33 -9.43
N VAL A 75 -3.06 -10.47 -9.34
CA VAL A 75 -3.69 -10.91 -8.08
C VAL A 75 -2.64 -11.20 -7.01
N ILE A 76 -1.61 -11.97 -7.32
CA ILE A 76 -0.55 -12.33 -6.37
C ILE A 76 0.26 -11.09 -5.97
N SER A 77 0.62 -10.22 -6.91
CA SER A 77 1.31 -8.97 -6.60
C SER A 77 0.49 -8.06 -5.69
N PHE A 78 -0.83 -7.96 -5.92
CA PHE A 78 -1.73 -7.22 -5.04
C PHE A 78 -1.75 -7.83 -3.64
N LEU A 79 -1.85 -9.16 -3.52
CA LEU A 79 -1.82 -9.85 -2.23
C LEU A 79 -0.49 -9.67 -1.49
N ILE A 80 0.64 -9.82 -2.19
CA ILE A 80 1.98 -9.59 -1.65
C ILE A 80 2.08 -8.14 -1.16
N PHE A 81 1.69 -7.17 -1.99
CA PHE A 81 1.70 -5.76 -1.63
C PHE A 81 0.83 -5.48 -0.40
N MET A 82 -0.37 -6.05 -0.34
CA MET A 82 -1.28 -5.93 0.81
C MET A 82 -0.65 -6.49 2.09
N VAL A 83 -0.02 -7.66 2.03
CA VAL A 83 0.65 -8.28 3.18
C VAL A 83 1.82 -7.41 3.66
N PHE A 84 2.69 -6.97 2.75
CA PHE A 84 3.79 -6.08 3.11
C PHE A 84 3.29 -4.74 3.68
N GLN A 85 2.20 -4.20 3.15
CA GLN A 85 1.61 -2.96 3.68
C GLN A 85 1.05 -3.13 5.10
N LEU A 86 0.49 -4.31 5.42
CA LEU A 86 0.08 -4.62 6.79
C LEU A 86 1.29 -4.72 7.73
N ILE A 87 2.37 -5.37 7.28
CA ILE A 87 3.61 -5.48 8.06
C ILE A 87 4.19 -4.09 8.33
N THR A 88 4.28 -3.23 7.31
CA THR A 88 4.82 -1.87 7.46
C THR A 88 3.95 -1.02 8.38
N PHE A 89 2.63 -1.15 8.31
CA PHE A 89 1.71 -0.51 9.23
C PHE A 89 1.93 -0.93 10.69
N VAL A 90 2.08 -2.24 10.93
CA VAL A 90 2.37 -2.78 12.27
C VAL A 90 3.72 -2.27 12.78
N LEU A 91 4.75 -2.29 11.94
CA LEU A 91 6.08 -1.76 12.30
C LEU A 91 6.02 -0.27 12.63
N TYR A 92 5.31 0.54 11.83
CA TYR A 92 5.14 1.97 12.12
C TYR A 92 4.40 2.21 13.43
N ARG A 93 3.41 1.36 13.75
CA ARG A 93 2.68 1.46 15.02
C ARG A 93 3.56 1.17 16.23
N LEU A 94 4.51 0.23 16.12
CA LEU A 94 5.39 -0.16 17.22
C LEU A 94 6.60 0.75 17.38
N PHE A 95 7.21 1.17 16.28
CA PHE A 95 8.47 1.93 16.27
C PHE A 95 8.30 3.38 15.80
N GLY A 96 7.06 3.86 15.67
CA GLY A 96 6.76 5.21 15.22
C GLY A 96 7.21 6.27 16.23
N PRO A 97 7.80 7.40 15.77
CA PRO A 97 8.19 8.50 16.64
C PRO A 97 6.98 9.13 17.34
N SER A 98 7.20 9.78 18.49
CA SER A 98 6.16 10.53 19.18
C SER A 98 5.64 11.68 18.32
N ARG A 99 4.33 11.92 18.35
CA ARG A 99 3.66 13.00 17.57
C ARG A 99 4.03 14.42 18.00
N TYR A 100 4.65 14.57 19.17
CA TYR A 100 5.07 15.84 19.72
C TYR A 100 6.59 15.89 19.76
N GLY A 101 7.17 16.96 19.21
CA GLY A 101 8.55 17.31 19.43
C GLY A 101 8.77 17.87 20.84
N VAL A 102 10.04 17.99 21.26
CA VAL A 102 10.42 18.44 22.61
C VAL A 102 9.88 19.84 22.95
N THR A 103 9.69 20.67 21.93
CA THR A 103 9.18 22.06 22.05
C THR A 103 7.71 22.22 21.68
N ASP A 104 7.01 21.15 21.27
CA ASP A 104 5.62 21.25 20.81
C ASP A 104 4.63 21.21 21.98
N VAL A 105 3.81 22.27 22.10
CA VAL A 105 2.68 22.29 23.03
C VAL A 105 1.46 21.57 22.40
N PRO A 106 0.68 20.80 23.19
CA PRO A 106 -0.50 20.11 22.68
C PRO A 106 -1.54 21.12 22.17
N SER A 107 -2.23 20.76 21.08
CA SER A 107 -3.26 21.63 20.52
C SER A 107 -4.44 21.77 21.48
N VAL A 108 -4.68 22.99 21.95
CA VAL A 108 -5.80 23.29 22.85
C VAL A 108 -7.04 23.56 22.00
N ARG A 109 -8.07 22.71 22.13
CA ARG A 109 -9.37 22.98 21.51
C ARG A 109 -10.01 24.18 22.22
N TYR A 110 -10.07 25.33 21.53
CA TYR A 110 -10.75 26.51 22.05
C TYR A 110 -12.25 26.24 22.20
N ARG A 111 -12.77 26.36 23.43
CA ARG A 111 -14.18 26.09 23.78
C ARG A 111 -14.93 27.37 24.18
N GLY A 112 -14.68 28.48 23.47
CA GLY A 112 -15.34 29.77 23.72
C GLY A 112 -16.45 30.09 22.72
N LYS A 113 -17.31 31.07 23.08
CA LYS A 113 -18.37 31.57 22.19
C LYS A 113 -17.76 32.25 20.97
N LYS A 114 -18.21 31.90 19.77
CA LYS A 114 -17.85 32.62 18.54
C LYS A 114 -18.28 34.07 18.67
N TYR A 115 -17.32 35.00 18.61
CA TYR A 115 -17.61 36.42 18.55
C TYR A 115 -18.45 36.70 17.30
N LYS A 116 -19.63 37.29 17.48
CA LYS A 116 -20.53 37.69 16.40
C LYS A 116 -20.16 39.14 16.07
N ARG A 117 -19.56 39.37 14.89
CA ARG A 117 -19.46 40.72 14.32
C ARG A 117 -20.80 41.12 13.75
#